data_AF-Q31E23-F1
#
_entry.id   AF-Q31E23-F1
#
_cell.length_a   1.000
_cell.length_b   1.000
_cell.length_c   1.000
_cell.angle_alpha   90.00
_cell.angle_beta   90.00
_cell.angle_gamma   90.00
#
_symmetry.space_group_name_H-M   'P 1'
#
loop_
_entity.id
_entity.type
_entity.pdbx_description
1 polymer ?
#
loop_
_entity_poly.entity_id
_entity_poly.type
_entity_poly.pdbx_seq_one_letter_code
_entity_poly.pdbx_strand_id
1 'polypeptide(L)'
;MFKTIRAKLLGSFILVAILVIFMSIFSVSKIFDSADGFKDYRGMARDAVLAGEVQSNMLMVRMNVKDYLVHPAKKEVDEFNQYYDKTIEQIQKAQQEIKNPERAKLIDQIEEALVTYHSKFQSVQQLMDERNDIVFNNLNKNGKTMEMLLTSIERSAYQDQNFDATFKAAESLRTLLLARIYAIKFIEANQASDMERTLSEFEHLNKQIMELETSIQNPARIEQLEQVQPLIAINVFLIIRFS
;
A
#
# COMPACT_ATOMS: atom_id res chain seq x y z
N MET A 1 63.98 61.80 4.38
CA MET A 1 64.31 61.63 2.95
C MET A 1 65.75 61.16 2.84
N PHE A 2 65.98 59.89 2.49
CA PHE A 2 67.27 59.22 2.56
C PHE A 2 68.37 59.95 1.75
N LYS A 3 69.47 60.35 2.41
CA LYS A 3 70.52 61.22 1.83
C LYS A 3 71.55 60.49 0.95
N THR A 4 71.54 59.15 0.87
CA THR A 4 72.51 58.35 0.08
C THR A 4 71.83 57.31 -0.82
N ILE A 5 72.42 57.02 -1.99
CA ILE A 5 71.91 56.05 -2.98
C ILE A 5 71.76 54.64 -2.36
N ARG A 6 72.72 54.23 -1.52
CA ARG A 6 72.67 52.95 -0.79
C ARG A 6 71.43 52.83 0.10
N ALA A 7 71.05 53.89 0.81
CA ALA A 7 69.88 53.87 1.70
C ALA A 7 68.54 53.80 0.93
N LYS A 8 68.46 54.41 -0.26
CA LYS A 8 67.28 54.28 -1.14
C LYS A 8 67.14 52.85 -1.68
N LEU A 9 68.24 52.23 -2.11
CA LEU A 9 68.28 50.84 -2.58
C LEU A 9 67.93 49.83 -1.49
N LEU A 10 68.48 50.01 -0.27
CA LEU A 10 68.14 49.16 0.88
C LEU A 10 66.67 49.31 1.27
N GLY A 11 66.15 50.54 1.29
CA GLY A 11 64.73 50.81 1.57
C GLY A 11 63.78 50.16 0.56
N SER A 12 64.10 50.20 -0.73
CA SER A 12 63.30 49.50 -1.76
C SER A 12 63.38 47.98 -1.62
N PHE A 13 64.55 47.41 -1.29
CA PHE A 13 64.68 45.97 -1.06
C PHE A 13 63.91 45.51 0.18
N ILE A 14 63.94 46.29 1.27
CA ILE A 14 63.16 46.00 2.49
C ILE A 14 61.66 46.08 2.20
N LEU A 15 61.21 47.09 1.46
CA LEU A 15 59.80 47.23 1.06
C LEU A 15 59.33 46.03 0.23
N VAL A 16 60.13 45.61 -0.75
CA VAL A 16 59.84 44.43 -1.58
C VAL A 16 59.82 43.16 -0.72
N ALA A 17 60.77 42.99 0.20
CA ALA A 17 60.79 41.84 1.11
C ALA A 17 59.56 41.78 2.02
N ILE A 18 59.11 42.92 2.56
CA ILE A 18 57.87 43.01 3.36
C ILE A 18 56.64 42.64 2.53
N LEU A 19 56.55 43.12 1.28
CA LEU A 19 55.47 42.78 0.37
C LEU A 19 55.43 41.27 0.07
N VAL A 20 56.60 40.64 -0.14
CA VAL A 20 56.69 39.19 -0.37
C VAL A 20 56.28 38.39 0.86
N ILE A 21 56.69 38.82 2.06
CA ILE A 21 56.28 38.17 3.32
C ILE A 21 54.76 38.28 3.50
N PHE A 22 54.20 39.47 3.28
CA PHE A 22 52.75 39.70 3.37
C PHE A 22 51.98 38.86 2.36
N MET A 23 52.41 38.82 1.09
CA MET A 23 51.79 37.96 0.08
C MET A 23 51.92 36.47 0.41
N SER A 24 53.04 36.03 0.98
CA SER A 24 53.22 34.65 1.42
C SER A 24 52.23 34.28 2.53
N ILE A 25 52.10 35.12 3.55
CA ILE A 25 51.13 34.92 4.64
C ILE A 25 49.70 34.91 4.09
N PHE A 26 49.35 35.89 3.27
CA PHE A 26 48.03 35.99 2.64
C PHE A 26 47.70 34.77 1.76
N SER A 27 48.66 34.33 0.94
CA SER A 27 48.51 33.17 0.07
C SER A 27 48.30 31.89 0.88
N VAL A 28 49.10 31.67 1.93
CA VAL A 28 48.95 30.50 2.81
C VAL A 28 47.59 30.50 3.50
N SER A 29 47.15 31.63 4.07
CA SER A 29 45.81 31.74 4.67
C SER A 29 44.69 31.45 3.67
N LYS A 30 44.79 31.97 2.43
CA LYS A 30 43.78 31.72 1.39
C LYS A 30 43.76 30.28 0.89
N ILE A 31 44.90 29.59 0.90
CA ILE A 31 44.96 28.17 0.58
C ILE A 31 44.25 27.34 1.66
N PHE A 32 44.41 27.69 2.95
CA PHE A 32 43.69 27.02 4.03
C PHE A 32 42.17 27.27 3.97
N ASP A 33 41.73 28.52 3.77
CA ASP A 33 40.31 28.84 3.56
C ASP A 33 39.70 28.02 2.40
N SER A 34 40.45 27.90 1.30
CA SER A 34 40.02 27.14 0.12
C SER A 34 39.98 25.63 0.40
N ALA A 35 40.96 25.11 1.13
CA ALA A 35 41.02 23.69 1.51
C ALA A 35 39.84 23.28 2.41
N ASP A 36 39.45 24.14 3.36
CA ASP A 36 38.26 23.93 4.19
C ASP A 36 36.97 23.99 3.36
N GLY A 37 36.86 24.93 2.41
CA GLY A 37 35.73 24.98 1.48
C GLY A 37 35.56 23.69 0.66
N PHE A 38 36.65 23.07 0.21
CA PHE A 38 36.60 21.77 -0.47
C PHE A 38 36.18 20.61 0.45
N LYS A 39 36.53 20.68 1.74
CA LYS A 39 36.13 19.69 2.74
C LYS A 39 34.62 19.74 2.99
N ASP A 40 34.08 20.95 3.16
CA ASP A 40 32.64 21.16 3.33
C ASP A 40 31.86 20.76 2.08
N TYR A 41 32.31 21.16 0.89
CA TYR A 41 31.71 20.73 -0.37
C TYR A 41 31.68 19.20 -0.51
N ARG A 42 32.79 18.53 -0.17
CA ARG A 42 32.86 17.06 -0.19
C ARG A 42 31.90 16.42 0.81
N GLY A 43 31.73 17.02 1.99
CA GLY A 43 30.72 16.59 2.97
C GLY A 43 29.30 16.69 2.40
N MET A 44 28.94 17.86 1.86
CA MET A 44 27.64 18.08 1.25
C MET A 44 27.38 17.15 0.05
N ALA A 45 28.39 16.87 -0.75
CA ALA A 45 28.26 15.93 -1.87
C ALA A 45 27.97 14.50 -1.40
N ARG A 46 28.60 14.05 -0.31
CA ARG A 46 28.31 12.74 0.30
C ARG A 46 26.91 12.69 0.90
N ASP A 47 26.52 13.70 1.66
CA ASP A 47 25.16 13.84 2.19
C ASP A 47 24.12 13.75 1.07
N ALA A 48 24.36 14.43 -0.07
CA ALA A 48 23.47 14.42 -1.22
C ALA A 48 23.36 13.05 -1.89
N VAL A 49 24.47 12.29 -1.96
CA VAL A 49 24.46 10.91 -2.48
C VAL A 49 23.63 10.00 -1.57
N LEU A 50 23.86 10.05 -0.26
CA LEU A 50 23.09 9.26 0.72
C LEU A 50 21.59 9.57 0.64
N ALA A 51 21.24 10.85 0.58
CA ALA A 51 19.85 11.27 0.41
C ALA A 51 19.23 10.77 -0.91
N GLY A 52 20.00 10.79 -2.01
CA GLY A 52 19.58 10.25 -3.30
C GLY A 52 19.34 8.74 -3.27
N GLU A 53 20.19 7.98 -2.57
CA GLU A 53 20.02 6.53 -2.39
C GLU A 53 18.78 6.21 -1.55
N VAL A 54 18.57 6.93 -0.43
CA VAL A 54 17.36 6.82 0.38
C VAL A 54 16.11 7.09 -0.46
N GLN A 55 16.12 8.17 -1.26
CA GLN A 55 14.99 8.52 -2.12
C GLN A 55 14.72 7.44 -3.17
N SER A 56 15.76 6.93 -3.83
CA SER A 56 15.64 5.90 -4.87
C SER A 56 15.08 4.59 -4.29
N ASN A 57 15.60 4.14 -3.14
CA ASN A 57 15.08 2.95 -2.49
C ASN A 57 13.62 3.17 -2.03
N MET A 58 13.28 4.35 -1.50
CA MET A 58 11.90 4.65 -1.10
C MET A 58 10.93 4.66 -2.30
N LEU A 59 11.37 5.06 -3.49
CA LEU A 59 10.55 4.91 -4.70
C LEU A 59 10.24 3.44 -4.99
N MET A 60 11.22 2.55 -4.84
CA MET A 60 11.03 1.11 -5.01
C MET A 60 10.14 0.51 -3.93
N VAL A 61 10.28 0.93 -2.67
CA VAL A 61 9.37 0.57 -1.57
C VAL A 61 7.93 0.92 -1.96
N ARG A 62 7.67 2.17 -2.40
CA ARG A 62 6.33 2.62 -2.79
C ARG A 62 5.79 1.89 -4.03
N MET A 63 6.65 1.58 -4.99
CA MET A 63 6.25 0.84 -6.19
C MET A 63 5.82 -0.58 -5.86
N ASN A 64 6.56 -1.28 -4.99
CA ASN A 64 6.18 -2.62 -4.54
C ASN A 64 4.86 -2.63 -3.76
N VAL A 65 4.61 -1.64 -2.88
CA VAL A 65 3.31 -1.52 -2.22
C VAL A 65 2.19 -1.32 -3.22
N LYS A 66 2.40 -0.43 -4.21
CA LYS A 66 1.41 -0.19 -5.27
C LYS A 66 1.14 -1.47 -6.06
N ASP A 67 2.19 -2.17 -6.47
CA ASP A 67 2.05 -3.40 -7.26
C ASP A 67 1.37 -4.50 -6.45
N TYR A 68 1.69 -4.64 -5.16
CA TYR A 68 0.99 -5.54 -4.24
C TYR A 68 -0.51 -5.20 -4.11
N LEU A 69 -0.87 -3.92 -4.01
CA LEU A 69 -2.28 -3.52 -3.91
C LEU A 69 -3.10 -3.86 -5.16
N VAL A 70 -2.47 -3.87 -6.34
CA VAL A 70 -3.13 -4.21 -7.61
C VAL A 70 -3.11 -5.73 -7.84
N HIS A 71 -1.95 -6.37 -7.64
CA HIS A 71 -1.74 -7.80 -7.81
C HIS A 71 -0.96 -8.34 -6.60
N PRO A 72 -1.65 -8.80 -5.54
CA PRO A 72 -1.01 -9.32 -4.36
C PRO A 72 -0.19 -10.57 -4.70
N ALA A 73 1.13 -10.48 -4.55
CA ALA A 73 2.01 -11.62 -4.61
C ALA A 73 3.17 -11.49 -3.63
N LYS A 74 3.73 -12.66 -3.30
CA LYS A 74 4.82 -12.75 -2.31
C LYS A 74 6.06 -11.98 -2.77
N LYS A 75 6.30 -11.95 -4.08
CA LYS A 75 7.45 -11.28 -4.69
C LYS A 75 7.48 -9.79 -4.31
N GLU A 76 6.33 -9.12 -4.36
CA GLU A 76 6.18 -7.69 -4.09
C GLU A 76 6.44 -7.40 -2.61
N VAL A 77 6.05 -8.32 -1.71
CA VAL A 77 6.37 -8.23 -0.27
C VAL A 77 7.87 -8.45 -0.02
N ASP A 78 8.46 -9.44 -0.68
CA ASP A 78 9.89 -9.74 -0.55
C ASP A 78 10.75 -8.58 -1.08
N GLU A 79 10.42 -8.03 -2.25
CA GLU A 79 11.10 -6.86 -2.83
C GLU A 79 10.87 -5.60 -2.00
N PHE A 80 9.65 -5.38 -1.48
CA PHE A 80 9.37 -4.31 -0.52
C PHE A 80 10.32 -4.38 0.69
N ASN A 81 10.43 -5.54 1.34
CA ASN A 81 11.29 -5.72 2.51
C ASN A 81 12.76 -5.51 2.15
N GLN A 82 13.20 -6.00 0.99
CA GLN A 82 14.57 -5.81 0.53
C GLN A 82 14.92 -4.31 0.36
N TYR A 83 14.05 -3.52 -0.26
CA TYR A 83 14.29 -2.08 -0.43
C TYR A 83 14.10 -1.30 0.86
N TYR A 84 13.19 -1.74 1.74
CA TYR A 84 13.05 -1.19 3.08
C TYR A 84 14.36 -1.35 3.87
N ASP A 85 14.93 -2.56 3.93
CA ASP A 85 16.17 -2.85 4.65
C ASP A 85 17.35 -2.04 4.09
N LYS A 86 17.46 -1.94 2.76
CA LYS A 86 18.46 -1.08 2.12
C LYS A 86 18.28 0.39 2.49
N THR A 87 17.04 0.86 2.61
CA THR A 87 16.76 2.26 3.01
C THR A 87 17.19 2.50 4.45
N ILE A 88 16.86 1.57 5.36
CA ILE A 88 17.29 1.63 6.77
C ILE A 88 18.82 1.64 6.88
N GLU A 89 19.53 0.79 6.12
CA GLU A 89 20.99 0.78 6.10
C GLU A 89 21.56 2.15 5.69
N GLN A 90 20.97 2.80 4.68
CA GLN A 90 21.42 4.11 4.22
C GLN A 90 21.08 5.24 5.20
N ILE A 91 19.92 5.16 5.86
CA ILE A 91 19.54 6.08 6.95
C ILE A 91 20.54 5.98 8.11
N GLN A 92 20.92 4.77 8.51
CA GLN A 92 21.91 4.56 9.58
C GLN A 92 23.28 5.12 9.22
N LYS A 93 23.73 4.96 7.95
CA LYS A 93 24.95 5.62 7.46
C LYS A 93 24.81 7.14 7.50
N ALA A 94 23.68 7.68 7.06
CA ALA A 94 23.42 9.11 7.08
C ALA A 94 23.44 9.69 8.50
N GLN A 95 22.87 9.01 9.49
CA GLN A 95 22.94 9.41 10.91
C GLN A 95 24.38 9.47 11.45
N GLN A 96 25.26 8.58 10.97
CA GLN A 96 26.67 8.57 11.39
C GLN A 96 27.50 9.65 10.68
N GLU A 97 27.26 9.90 9.39
CA GLU A 97 28.06 10.82 8.57
C GLU A 97 27.61 12.27 8.70
N ILE A 98 26.30 12.54 8.79
CA ILE A 98 25.75 13.89 8.83
C ILE A 98 25.96 14.50 10.22
N LYS A 99 26.82 15.52 10.30
CA LYS A 99 27.12 16.24 11.55
C LYS A 99 26.26 17.48 11.77
N ASN A 100 25.57 17.94 10.73
CA ASN A 100 24.68 19.09 10.86
C ASN A 100 23.41 18.69 11.65
N PRO A 101 23.11 19.36 12.78
CA PRO A 101 22.02 18.94 13.68
C PRO A 101 20.63 19.04 13.04
N GLU A 102 20.39 20.04 12.21
CA GLU A 102 19.11 20.20 11.50
C GLU A 102 18.90 19.05 10.49
N ARG A 103 19.95 18.68 9.76
CA ARG A 103 19.87 17.55 8.80
C ARG A 103 19.74 16.21 9.50
N ALA A 104 20.47 15.99 10.60
CA ALA A 104 20.38 14.77 11.38
C ALA A 104 18.94 14.53 11.87
N LYS A 105 18.30 15.59 12.39
CA LYS A 105 16.88 15.53 12.80
C LYS A 105 15.94 15.15 11.66
N LEU A 106 16.20 15.61 10.43
CA LEU A 106 15.39 15.21 9.26
C LEU A 106 15.57 13.73 8.93
N ILE A 107 16.78 13.17 9.10
CA ILE A 107 17.01 11.73 8.90
C ILE A 107 16.25 10.91 9.94
N ASP A 108 16.25 11.34 11.21
CA ASP A 108 15.48 10.66 12.27
C ASP A 108 13.97 10.66 11.96
N GLN A 109 13.44 11.79 11.46
CA GLN A 109 12.04 11.86 11.01
C GLN A 109 11.75 10.92 9.84
N ILE A 110 12.69 10.75 8.91
CA ILE A 110 12.55 9.81 7.80
C ILE A 110 12.53 8.37 8.33
N GLU A 111 13.38 8.03 9.30
CA GLU A 111 13.39 6.71 9.94
C GLU A 111 12.04 6.39 10.60
N GLU A 112 11.52 7.30 11.43
CA GLU A 112 10.23 7.15 12.10
C GLU A 112 9.08 6.96 11.09
N ALA A 113 9.07 7.77 10.02
CA ALA A 113 8.08 7.68 8.96
C ALA A 113 8.18 6.36 8.19
N LEU A 114 9.40 5.88 7.93
CA LEU A 114 9.65 4.62 7.22
C LEU A 114 9.22 3.40 8.05
N VAL A 115 9.52 3.38 9.34
CA VAL A 115 9.05 2.34 10.28
C VAL A 115 7.52 2.32 10.33
N THR A 116 6.90 3.51 10.42
CA THR A 116 5.43 3.62 10.39
C THR A 116 4.86 3.11 9.07
N TYR A 117 5.49 3.44 7.93
CA TYR A 117 5.08 2.98 6.61
C TYR A 117 5.10 1.45 6.50
N HIS A 118 6.16 0.82 7.00
CA HIS A 118 6.29 -0.65 7.06
C HIS A 118 5.18 -1.30 7.87
N SER A 119 4.94 -0.81 9.09
CA SER A 119 3.85 -1.31 9.94
C SER A 119 2.48 -1.16 9.28
N LYS A 120 2.21 -0.03 8.62
CA LYS A 120 0.95 0.18 7.89
C LYS A 120 0.81 -0.75 6.69
N PHE A 121 1.90 -1.05 5.99
CA PHE A 121 1.85 -2.04 4.91
C PHE A 121 1.57 -3.46 5.43
N GLN A 122 2.06 -3.83 6.61
CA GLN A 122 1.67 -5.09 7.26
C GLN A 122 0.17 -5.12 7.60
N SER A 123 -0.39 -4.02 8.12
CA SER A 123 -1.84 -3.94 8.36
C SER A 123 -2.66 -4.08 7.07
N VAL A 124 -2.18 -3.50 5.95
CA VAL A 124 -2.82 -3.68 4.64
C VAL A 124 -2.82 -5.15 4.23
N GLN A 125 -1.71 -5.87 4.39
CA GLN A 125 -1.63 -7.31 4.07
C GLN A 125 -2.66 -8.11 4.88
N GLN A 126 -2.79 -7.83 6.18
CA GLN A 126 -3.80 -8.47 7.04
C GLN A 126 -5.23 -8.21 6.57
N LEU A 127 -5.55 -6.95 6.23
CA LEU A 127 -6.88 -6.59 5.70
C LEU A 127 -7.15 -7.26 4.34
N MET A 128 -6.13 -7.43 3.51
CA MET A 128 -6.27 -8.15 2.24
C MET A 128 -6.50 -9.64 2.45
N ASP A 129 -5.85 -10.25 3.45
CA ASP A 129 -6.09 -11.65 3.84
C ASP A 129 -7.50 -11.84 4.39
N GLU A 130 -7.97 -10.93 5.25
CA GLU A 130 -9.36 -10.94 5.73
C GLU A 130 -10.37 -10.82 4.58
N ARG A 131 -10.13 -9.89 3.64
CA ARG A 131 -10.92 -9.77 2.40
C ARG A 131 -10.92 -11.07 1.61
N ASN A 132 -9.76 -11.69 1.40
CA ASN A 132 -9.64 -12.93 0.66
C ASN A 132 -10.41 -14.08 1.33
N ASP A 133 -10.38 -14.16 2.66
CA ASP A 133 -11.17 -15.15 3.40
C ASP A 133 -12.69 -14.94 3.22
N ILE A 134 -13.16 -13.69 3.36
CA ILE A 134 -14.56 -13.34 3.13
C ILE A 134 -14.99 -13.77 1.72
N VAL A 135 -14.19 -13.47 0.71
CA VAL A 135 -14.52 -13.77 -0.70
C VAL A 135 -14.42 -15.26 -1.00
N PHE A 136 -13.26 -15.87 -0.81
CA PHE A 136 -12.97 -17.22 -1.28
C PHE A 136 -13.50 -18.31 -0.35
N ASN A 137 -13.43 -18.10 0.96
CA ASN A 137 -13.86 -19.11 1.93
C ASN A 137 -15.32 -19.00 2.34
N ASN A 138 -15.96 -17.86 2.11
CA ASN A 138 -17.36 -17.67 2.48
C ASN A 138 -18.24 -17.37 1.26
N LEU A 139 -18.19 -16.16 0.69
CA LEU A 139 -19.12 -15.73 -0.38
C LEU A 139 -19.13 -16.70 -1.58
N ASN A 140 -17.96 -17.18 -2.01
CA ASN A 140 -17.85 -18.14 -3.11
C ASN A 140 -18.40 -19.53 -2.74
N LYS A 141 -18.13 -20.03 -1.53
CA LYS A 141 -18.62 -21.34 -1.07
C LYS A 141 -20.12 -21.30 -0.85
N ASN A 142 -20.61 -20.32 -0.08
CA ASN A 142 -22.03 -20.12 0.20
C ASN A 142 -22.82 -19.90 -1.10
N GLY A 143 -22.30 -19.04 -1.98
CA GLY A 143 -22.91 -18.77 -3.28
C GLY A 143 -23.01 -20.01 -4.17
N LYS A 144 -22.00 -20.87 -4.17
CA LYS A 144 -22.03 -22.17 -4.87
C LYS A 144 -23.04 -23.13 -4.23
N THR A 145 -23.07 -23.24 -2.90
CA THR A 145 -24.00 -24.13 -2.20
C THR A 145 -25.45 -23.72 -2.47
N MET A 146 -25.78 -22.43 -2.36
CA MET A 146 -27.14 -21.95 -2.65
C MET A 146 -27.53 -22.19 -4.12
N GLU A 147 -26.62 -21.96 -5.07
CA GLU A 147 -26.85 -22.22 -6.50
C GLU A 147 -27.18 -23.69 -6.74
N MET A 148 -26.39 -24.60 -6.16
CA MET A 148 -26.62 -26.04 -6.28
C MET A 148 -27.96 -26.47 -5.68
N LEU A 149 -28.30 -25.97 -4.49
CA LEU A 149 -29.54 -26.31 -3.79
C LEU A 149 -30.77 -25.81 -4.56
N LEU A 150 -30.76 -24.55 -5.02
CA LEU A 150 -31.87 -23.98 -5.79
C LEU A 150 -32.04 -24.68 -7.14
N THR A 151 -30.94 -25.03 -7.83
CA THR A 151 -30.99 -25.81 -9.06
C THR A 151 -31.54 -27.22 -8.82
N SER A 152 -31.20 -27.85 -7.70
CA SER A 152 -31.75 -29.16 -7.33
C SER A 152 -33.27 -29.08 -7.07
N ILE A 153 -33.72 -28.03 -6.37
CA ILE A 153 -35.13 -27.78 -6.11
C ILE A 153 -35.87 -27.57 -7.43
N GLU A 154 -35.38 -26.70 -8.31
CA GLU A 154 -35.94 -26.41 -9.63
C GLU A 154 -36.11 -27.69 -10.47
N ARG A 155 -35.02 -28.46 -10.64
CA ARG A 155 -35.04 -29.67 -11.48
C ARG A 155 -35.95 -30.76 -10.94
N SER A 156 -35.92 -30.98 -9.63
CA SER A 156 -36.79 -31.98 -9.02
C SER A 156 -38.26 -31.53 -9.10
N ALA A 157 -38.56 -30.25 -8.89
CA ALA A 157 -39.91 -29.70 -9.00
C ALA A 157 -40.45 -29.86 -10.43
N TYR A 158 -39.59 -29.67 -11.43
CA TYR A 158 -39.93 -29.89 -12.82
C TYR A 158 -40.27 -31.37 -13.11
N GLN A 159 -39.48 -32.30 -12.57
CA GLN A 159 -39.73 -33.74 -12.70
C GLN A 159 -41.07 -34.16 -12.08
N ASP A 160 -41.44 -33.55 -10.95
CA ASP A 160 -42.73 -33.77 -10.27
C ASP A 160 -43.89 -32.99 -10.91
N GLN A 161 -43.66 -32.29 -12.02
CA GLN A 161 -44.64 -31.41 -12.70
C GLN A 161 -45.19 -30.30 -11.80
N ASN A 162 -44.48 -29.94 -10.72
CA ASN A 162 -44.79 -28.77 -9.90
C ASN A 162 -44.18 -27.52 -10.56
N PHE A 163 -44.88 -27.01 -11.58
CA PHE A 163 -44.42 -25.86 -12.37
C PHE A 163 -44.35 -24.57 -11.56
N ASP A 164 -45.19 -24.39 -10.55
CA ASP A 164 -45.16 -23.21 -9.67
C ASP A 164 -43.86 -23.17 -8.86
N ALA A 165 -43.49 -24.27 -8.19
CA ALA A 165 -42.21 -24.36 -7.48
C ALA A 165 -41.01 -24.30 -8.43
N THR A 166 -41.12 -24.86 -9.64
CA THR A 166 -40.08 -24.76 -10.67
C THR A 166 -39.81 -23.30 -11.04
N PHE A 167 -40.87 -22.55 -11.35
CA PHE A 167 -40.77 -21.13 -11.72
C PHE A 167 -40.19 -20.28 -10.59
N LYS A 168 -40.69 -20.45 -9.37
CA LYS A 168 -40.20 -19.72 -8.18
C LYS A 168 -38.74 -20.03 -7.85
N ALA A 169 -38.31 -21.29 -8.00
CA ALA A 169 -36.91 -21.68 -7.82
C ALA A 169 -36.01 -21.07 -8.90
N ALA A 170 -36.45 -21.04 -10.16
CA ALA A 170 -35.71 -20.40 -11.25
C ALA A 170 -35.58 -18.88 -11.06
N GLU A 171 -36.65 -18.20 -10.64
CA GLU A 171 -36.62 -16.78 -10.32
C GLU A 171 -35.68 -16.47 -9.14
N SER A 172 -35.72 -17.30 -8.08
CA SER A 172 -34.80 -17.21 -6.95
C SER A 172 -33.35 -17.40 -7.37
N LEU A 173 -33.07 -18.39 -8.22
CA LEU A 173 -31.74 -18.62 -8.78
C LEU A 173 -31.25 -17.40 -9.57
N ARG A 174 -32.10 -16.80 -10.41
CA ARG A 174 -31.78 -15.58 -11.15
C ARG A 174 -31.42 -14.42 -10.21
N THR A 175 -32.22 -14.19 -9.17
CA THR A 175 -31.97 -13.14 -8.16
C THR A 175 -30.68 -13.38 -7.39
N LEU A 176 -30.39 -14.63 -7.01
CA LEU A 176 -29.11 -15.01 -6.38
C LEU A 176 -27.93 -14.66 -7.28
N LEU A 177 -28.00 -14.96 -8.58
CA LEU A 177 -26.92 -14.65 -9.51
C LEU A 177 -26.73 -13.13 -9.67
N LEU A 178 -27.81 -12.35 -9.68
CA LEU A 178 -27.73 -10.89 -9.67
C LEU A 178 -27.09 -10.36 -8.39
N ALA A 179 -27.50 -10.85 -7.22
CA ALA A 179 -26.89 -10.48 -5.94
C ALA A 179 -25.38 -10.75 -5.95
N ARG A 180 -24.96 -11.91 -6.49
CA ARG A 180 -23.54 -12.28 -6.63
C ARG A 180 -22.78 -11.36 -7.60
N ILE A 181 -23.39 -10.96 -8.71
CA ILE A 181 -22.76 -10.02 -9.66
C ILE A 181 -22.51 -8.68 -8.98
N TYR A 182 -23.52 -8.10 -8.31
CA TYR A 182 -23.36 -6.82 -7.63
C TYR A 182 -22.41 -6.91 -6.43
N ALA A 183 -22.37 -8.05 -5.72
CA ALA A 183 -21.40 -8.27 -4.65
C ALA A 183 -19.97 -8.20 -5.19
N ILE A 184 -19.68 -8.85 -6.33
CA ILE A 184 -18.36 -8.80 -6.97
C ILE A 184 -18.03 -7.36 -7.38
N LYS A 185 -18.97 -6.64 -8.01
CA LYS A 185 -18.76 -5.23 -8.37
C LYS A 185 -18.45 -4.36 -7.15
N PHE A 186 -19.17 -4.56 -6.05
CA PHE A 186 -18.90 -3.87 -4.79
C PHE A 186 -17.50 -4.20 -4.24
N ILE A 187 -17.12 -5.48 -4.23
CA ILE A 187 -15.81 -5.94 -3.76
C ILE A 187 -14.66 -5.37 -4.61
N GLU A 188 -14.88 -5.14 -5.90
CA GLU A 188 -13.88 -4.60 -6.83
C GLU A 188 -13.79 -3.07 -6.79
N ALA A 189 -14.95 -2.39 -6.84
CA ALA A 189 -15.01 -0.94 -7.03
C ALA A 189 -15.32 -0.16 -5.73
N ASN A 190 -15.67 -0.85 -4.64
CA ASN A 190 -16.09 -0.29 -3.36
C ASN A 190 -17.17 0.80 -3.46
N GLN A 191 -18.07 0.66 -4.44
CA GLN A 191 -19.15 1.63 -4.68
C GLN A 191 -20.36 1.33 -3.81
N ALA A 192 -20.81 2.32 -3.03
CA ALA A 192 -21.99 2.19 -2.16
C ALA A 192 -23.25 1.76 -2.92
N SER A 193 -23.42 2.22 -4.16
CA SER A 193 -24.55 1.81 -5.02
C SER A 193 -24.56 0.31 -5.34
N ASP A 194 -23.39 -0.31 -5.52
CA ASP A 194 -23.29 -1.76 -5.78
C ASP A 194 -23.56 -2.55 -4.50
N MET A 195 -23.17 -2.04 -3.33
CA MET A 195 -23.52 -2.60 -2.03
C MET A 195 -25.03 -2.57 -1.80
N GLU A 196 -25.65 -1.39 -1.94
CA GLU A 196 -27.10 -1.20 -1.80
C GLU A 196 -27.87 -2.15 -2.72
N ARG A 197 -27.39 -2.27 -3.97
CA ARG A 197 -27.99 -3.19 -4.93
C ARG A 197 -27.83 -4.64 -4.49
N THR A 198 -26.65 -5.05 -4.02
CA THR A 198 -26.40 -6.40 -3.49
C THR A 198 -27.37 -6.74 -2.34
N LEU A 199 -27.50 -5.83 -1.38
CA LEU A 199 -28.38 -6.01 -0.22
C LEU A 199 -29.85 -6.09 -0.64
N SER A 200 -30.28 -5.24 -1.57
CA SER A 200 -31.64 -5.26 -2.12
C SER A 200 -31.96 -6.58 -2.84
N GLU A 201 -31.02 -7.12 -3.62
CA GLU A 201 -31.21 -8.43 -4.28
C GLU A 201 -31.27 -9.58 -3.27
N PHE A 202 -30.48 -9.54 -2.18
CA PHE A 202 -30.58 -10.54 -1.12
C PHE A 202 -31.90 -10.43 -0.32
N GLU A 203 -32.41 -9.22 -0.10
CA GLU A 203 -33.73 -9.02 0.51
C GLU A 203 -34.83 -9.59 -0.39
N HIS A 204 -34.75 -9.33 -1.70
CA HIS A 204 -35.70 -9.87 -2.68
C HIS A 204 -35.61 -11.40 -2.76
N LEU A 205 -34.40 -11.96 -2.80
CA LEU A 205 -34.19 -13.40 -2.76
C LEU A 205 -34.84 -14.01 -1.53
N ASN A 206 -34.67 -13.41 -0.34
CA ASN A 206 -35.28 -13.91 0.88
C ASN A 206 -36.82 -13.96 0.79
N LYS A 207 -37.45 -12.96 0.16
CA LYS A 207 -38.90 -12.97 -0.11
C LYS A 207 -39.30 -14.09 -1.06
N GLN A 208 -38.56 -14.28 -2.15
CA GLN A 208 -38.82 -15.36 -3.11
C GLN A 208 -38.65 -16.75 -2.49
N ILE A 209 -37.68 -16.92 -1.58
CA ILE A 209 -37.49 -18.17 -0.83
C ILE A 209 -38.68 -18.47 0.08
N MET A 210 -39.21 -17.47 0.80
CA MET A 210 -40.41 -17.65 1.63
C MET A 210 -41.63 -18.02 0.76
N GLU A 211 -41.79 -17.41 -0.41
CA GLU A 211 -42.87 -17.76 -1.34
C GLU A 211 -42.70 -19.16 -1.95
N LEU A 212 -41.46 -19.58 -2.20
CA LEU A 212 -41.14 -20.92 -2.71
C LEU A 212 -41.44 -22.00 -1.66
N GLU A 213 -41.15 -21.73 -0.39
CA GLU A 213 -41.45 -22.61 0.74
C GLU A 213 -42.95 -22.95 0.80
N THR A 214 -43.83 -21.98 0.55
CA THR A 214 -45.29 -22.22 0.52
C THR A 214 -45.77 -23.10 -0.64
N SER A 215 -44.96 -23.27 -1.68
CA SER A 215 -45.29 -24.04 -2.90
C SER A 215 -44.68 -25.45 -2.91
N ILE A 216 -44.00 -25.84 -1.83
CA ILE A 216 -43.29 -27.10 -1.70
C ILE A 216 -43.90 -27.93 -0.58
N GLN A 217 -44.18 -29.20 -0.89
CA GLN A 217 -44.61 -30.20 0.10
C GLN A 217 -43.58 -31.34 0.25
N ASN A 218 -42.60 -31.41 -0.66
CA ASN A 218 -41.60 -32.46 -0.69
C ASN A 218 -40.58 -32.24 0.46
N PRO A 219 -40.42 -33.19 1.40
CA PRO A 219 -39.52 -33.04 2.55
C PRO A 219 -38.07 -32.74 2.17
N ALA A 220 -37.55 -33.33 1.10
CA ALA A 220 -36.18 -33.10 0.66
C ALA A 220 -35.96 -31.66 0.19
N ARG A 221 -36.96 -31.05 -0.47
CA ARG A 221 -36.88 -29.65 -0.91
C ARG A 221 -36.99 -28.68 0.26
N ILE A 222 -37.78 -29.01 1.27
CA ILE A 222 -37.88 -28.21 2.50
C ILE A 222 -36.51 -28.20 3.21
N GLU A 223 -35.89 -29.37 3.39
CA GLU A 223 -34.54 -29.47 3.98
C GLU A 223 -33.50 -28.67 3.17
N GLN A 224 -33.59 -28.70 1.83
CA GLN A 224 -32.71 -27.90 0.98
C GLN A 224 -32.93 -26.38 1.17
N LEU A 225 -34.17 -25.91 1.33
CA LEU A 225 -34.46 -24.50 1.59
C LEU A 225 -34.01 -24.05 2.97
N GLU A 226 -34.19 -24.88 3.99
CA GLU A 226 -33.70 -24.62 5.35
C GLU A 226 -32.17 -24.43 5.39
N GLN A 227 -31.44 -25.08 4.47
CA GLN A 227 -29.99 -24.85 4.29
C GLN A 227 -29.67 -23.53 3.57
N VAL A 228 -30.54 -23.05 2.67
CA VAL A 228 -30.32 -21.81 1.90
C VAL A 228 -30.52 -20.56 2.76
N GLN A 229 -31.57 -20.52 3.58
CA GLN A 229 -31.93 -19.36 4.41
C GLN A 229 -30.77 -18.80 5.27
N PRO A 230 -30.03 -19.60 6.07
CA PRO A 230 -28.92 -19.07 6.86
C PRO A 230 -27.76 -18.55 6.00
N LEU A 231 -27.54 -19.11 4.80
CA LEU A 231 -26.49 -18.67 3.90
C LEU A 231 -26.76 -17.27 3.32
N ILE A 232 -28.03 -16.92 3.11
CA ILE A 232 -28.44 -15.56 2.72
C ILE A 232 -28.06 -14.57 3.82
N ALA A 233 -28.44 -14.86 5.07
CA ALA A 233 -28.15 -13.99 6.21
C ALA A 233 -26.63 -13.82 6.44
N ILE A 234 -25.85 -14.91 6.33
CA ILE A 234 -24.38 -14.87 6.43
C ILE A 234 -23.80 -13.97 5.35
N ASN A 235 -24.23 -14.12 4.10
CA ASN A 235 -23.68 -13.30 3.00
C ASN A 235 -24.04 -11.82 3.15
N VAL A 236 -25.26 -11.49 3.58
CA VAL A 236 -25.65 -10.11 3.90
C VAL A 236 -24.75 -9.53 4.99
N PHE A 237 -24.52 -10.27 6.07
CA PHE A 237 -23.63 -9.85 7.15
C PHE A 237 -22.19 -9.62 6.67
N LEU A 238 -21.66 -10.52 5.84
CA LEU A 238 -20.31 -10.40 5.28
C LEU A 238 -20.15 -9.19 4.36
N ILE A 239 -21.16 -8.86 3.55
CA ILE A 239 -21.16 -7.67 2.70
C ILE A 239 -21.19 -6.39 3.54
N ILE A 240 -21.95 -6.36 4.64
CA ILE A 240 -21.98 -5.21 5.57
C ILE A 240 -20.65 -5.10 6.33
N ARG A 241 -20.03 -6.21 6.73
CA ARG A 241 -18.71 -6.18 7.37
C ARG A 241 -17.61 -5.66 6.44
N PHE A 242 -17.80 -5.81 5.13
CA PHE A 242 -16.84 -5.37 4.12
C PHE A 242 -16.86 -3.85 3.87
N SER A 243 -17.96 -3.15 4.19
CA SER A 243 -18.09 -1.69 4.05
C SER A 243 -17.46 -0.93 5.21
#